data_AF-A0A1R1SJU4-F1
#
_entry.id   AF-A0A1R1SJU4-F1
#
_cell.length_a   1.000
_cell.length_b   1.000
_cell.length_c   1.000
_cell.angle_alpha   90.00
_cell.angle_beta   90.00
_cell.angle_gamma   90.00
#
_symmetry.space_group_name_H-M   'P 1'
#
loop_
_entity.id
_entity.type
_entity.pdbx_description
1 polymer ?
#
loop_
_entity_poly.entity_id
_entity_poly.type
_entity_poly.pdbx_seq_one_letter_code
_entity_poly.pdbx_strand_id
1 'polypeptide(L)'
;MAGTGLSVPVWIGDVETVLLHVVRRFHYEVEEIAKVDLAGWRPLKGLRRDLAESNLASGSAVQIRPGAGAKGSLFPLQVATVRDILADCQGVVRWGGDDKPADESLFYISVGPQDGRLTKVAATIRGWDATPGEGAGVIAVR
;
A
#
# COMPACT_ATOMS: atom_id res chain seq x y z
N MET A 1 9.77 -7.85 -4.56
CA MET A 1 8.76 -7.43 -5.56
C MET A 1 9.35 -7.55 -6.95
N ALA A 2 8.67 -8.25 -7.86
CA ALA A 2 9.14 -8.39 -9.23
C ALA A 2 9.15 -7.02 -9.93
N GLY A 3 10.17 -6.75 -10.74
CA GLY A 3 10.30 -5.52 -11.54
C GLY A 3 10.88 -4.30 -10.81
N THR A 4 10.74 -4.18 -9.48
CA THR A 4 11.20 -2.98 -8.73
C THR A 4 12.55 -3.17 -8.02
N GLY A 5 12.98 -4.41 -7.79
CA GLY A 5 14.17 -4.71 -6.98
C GLY A 5 14.03 -4.40 -5.48
N LEU A 6 12.82 -4.07 -5.03
CA LEU A 6 12.48 -3.77 -3.62
C LEU A 6 12.03 -5.04 -2.86
N SER A 7 12.23 -5.03 -1.54
CA SER A 7 11.70 -6.03 -0.60
C SER A 7 11.25 -5.33 0.67
N VAL A 8 10.15 -5.79 1.27
CA VAL A 8 9.59 -5.23 2.49
C VAL A 8 8.98 -6.36 3.32
N PRO A 9 9.32 -6.49 4.62
CA PRO A 9 8.75 -7.53 5.45
C PRO A 9 7.29 -7.18 5.77
N VAL A 10 6.34 -8.06 5.42
CA VAL A 10 4.91 -7.93 5.74
C VAL A 10 4.34 -9.31 6.04
N TRP A 11 3.11 -9.39 6.53
CA TRP A 11 2.44 -10.67 6.71
C TRP A 11 2.19 -11.32 5.34
N ILE A 12 2.70 -12.53 5.16
CA ILE A 12 2.60 -13.33 3.94
C ILE A 12 1.14 -13.60 3.52
N GLY A 13 0.93 -13.86 2.22
CA GLY A 13 -0.37 -14.26 1.67
C GLY A 13 -1.18 -13.10 1.09
N ASP A 14 -2.45 -12.99 1.45
CA ASP A 14 -3.34 -11.96 0.90
C ASP A 14 -2.91 -10.54 1.31
N VAL A 15 -2.44 -10.35 2.55
CA VAL A 15 -1.89 -9.08 3.03
C VAL A 15 -0.69 -8.65 2.20
N GLU A 16 0.30 -9.55 2.03
CA GLU A 16 1.45 -9.33 1.17
C GLU A 16 1.03 -8.98 -0.26
N THR A 17 0.13 -9.76 -0.86
CA THR A 17 -0.34 -9.54 -2.24
C THR A 17 -0.88 -8.13 -2.42
N VAL A 18 -1.72 -7.67 -1.49
CA VAL A 18 -2.34 -6.33 -1.56
C VAL A 18 -1.33 -5.22 -1.28
N LEU A 19 -0.50 -5.34 -0.24
CA LEU A 19 0.47 -4.28 0.11
C LEU A 19 1.58 -4.15 -0.95
N LEU A 20 2.05 -5.27 -1.52
CA LEU A 20 3.04 -5.23 -2.60
C LEU A 20 2.46 -4.62 -3.88
N HIS A 21 1.17 -4.81 -4.16
CA HIS A 21 0.49 -4.12 -5.27
C HIS A 21 0.51 -2.60 -5.08
N VAL A 22 0.17 -2.11 -3.88
CA VAL A 22 0.23 -0.68 -3.55
C VAL A 22 1.63 -0.12 -3.75
N VAL A 23 2.66 -0.78 -3.18
CA VAL A 23 4.06 -0.34 -3.31
C VAL A 23 4.51 -0.32 -4.77
N ARG A 24 4.13 -1.34 -5.56
CA ARG A 24 4.48 -1.41 -6.98
C ARG A 24 3.84 -0.29 -7.79
N ARG A 25 2.53 -0.05 -7.64
CA ARG A 25 1.85 1.04 -8.36
C ARG A 25 2.39 2.41 -7.94
N PHE A 26 2.64 2.60 -6.64
CA PHE A 26 3.28 3.83 -6.16
C PHE A 26 4.63 4.06 -6.85
N HIS A 27 5.49 3.03 -6.87
CA HIS A 27 6.82 3.11 -7.48
C HIS A 27 6.80 3.50 -8.96
N TYR A 28 5.81 3.03 -9.73
CA TYR A 28 5.75 3.29 -11.18
C TYR A 28 4.89 4.49 -11.57
N GLU A 29 3.89 4.86 -10.77
CA GLU A 29 2.88 5.84 -11.17
C GLU A 29 2.89 7.11 -10.32
N VAL A 30 3.45 7.07 -9.11
CA VAL A 30 3.54 8.21 -8.20
C VAL A 30 4.95 8.79 -8.22
N GLU A 31 5.95 7.97 -7.91
CA GLU A 31 7.37 8.29 -7.95
C GLU A 31 8.22 7.03 -7.70
N GLU A 32 9.44 7.03 -8.22
CA GLU A 32 10.40 5.94 -7.98
C GLU A 32 10.81 5.90 -6.50
N ILE A 33 10.56 4.75 -5.86
CA ILE A 33 10.96 4.51 -4.46
C ILE A 33 12.41 4.00 -4.42
N ALA A 34 13.30 4.73 -3.74
CA ALA A 34 14.62 4.22 -3.39
C ALA A 34 14.51 3.13 -2.31
N LYS A 35 15.43 2.14 -2.31
CA LYS A 35 15.38 1.01 -1.35
C LYS A 35 15.29 1.41 0.12
N VAL A 36 15.94 2.52 0.49
CA VAL A 36 15.96 3.04 1.86
C VAL A 36 14.64 3.68 2.29
N ASP A 37 13.79 3.99 1.32
CA ASP A 37 12.53 4.71 1.50
C ASP A 37 11.34 3.74 1.55
N LEU A 38 11.56 2.48 1.94
CA LEU A 38 10.49 1.51 2.13
C LEU A 38 10.67 0.74 3.44
N ALA A 39 9.68 0.85 4.30
CA ALA A 39 9.62 0.13 5.57
C ALA A 39 8.34 -0.69 5.69
N GLY A 40 8.42 -1.84 6.36
CA GLY A 40 7.30 -2.73 6.65
C GLY A 40 7.30 -3.10 8.12
N TRP A 41 7.24 -4.39 8.42
CA TRP A 41 7.21 -4.91 9.77
C TRP A 41 8.29 -4.32 10.67
N ARG A 42 7.87 -3.80 11.82
CA ARG A 42 8.72 -3.24 12.86
C ARG A 42 8.20 -3.65 14.23
N PRO A 43 9.05 -3.97 15.21
CA PRO A 43 8.59 -4.32 16.55
C PRO A 43 7.82 -3.16 17.19
N LEU A 44 6.79 -3.48 17.99
CA LEU A 44 5.98 -2.50 18.74
C LEU A 44 6.80 -1.56 19.64
N LYS A 45 8.03 -1.93 20.00
CA LYS A 45 8.93 -1.10 20.80
C LYS A 45 9.25 0.19 20.04
N GLY A 46 8.63 1.29 20.47
CA GLY A 46 8.78 2.61 19.85
C GLY A 46 7.60 3.03 18.96
N LEU A 47 6.58 2.19 18.79
CA LEU A 47 5.33 2.54 18.12
C LEU A 47 4.24 2.85 19.15
N ARG A 48 3.42 3.84 18.86
CA ARG A 48 2.23 4.13 19.66
C ARG A 48 1.11 3.15 19.31
N ARG A 49 0.62 2.40 20.31
CA ARG A 49 -0.41 1.36 20.14
C ARG A 49 -1.76 1.89 19.63
N ASP A 50 -2.06 3.16 19.89
CA ASP A 50 -3.29 3.84 19.53
C ASP A 50 -3.25 4.48 18.13
N LEU A 51 -2.10 4.46 17.46
CA LEU A 51 -1.93 5.03 16.13
C LEU A 51 -1.94 3.96 15.04
N ALA A 52 -2.28 4.39 13.82
CA ALA A 52 -2.30 3.52 12.64
C ALA A 52 -0.94 2.88 12.32
N GLU A 53 0.17 3.52 12.70
CA GLU A 53 1.54 2.98 12.57
C GLU A 53 1.74 1.66 13.35
N SER A 54 0.92 1.37 14.35
CA SER A 54 0.98 0.10 15.10
C SER A 54 0.71 -1.12 14.21
N ASN A 55 0.04 -0.96 13.07
CA ASN A 55 -0.17 -2.02 12.07
C ASN A 55 1.15 -2.51 11.45
N LEU A 56 2.25 -1.75 11.55
CA LEU A 56 3.57 -2.24 11.16
C LEU A 56 3.97 -3.42 12.05
N ALA A 57 3.56 -3.46 13.32
CA ALA A 57 3.95 -4.54 14.22
C ALA A 57 3.22 -5.87 13.98
N SER A 58 2.06 -5.84 13.32
CA SER A 58 1.37 -7.04 12.81
C SER A 58 1.78 -7.40 11.38
N GLY A 59 2.63 -6.60 10.73
CA GLY A 59 3.00 -6.79 9.33
C GLY A 59 1.86 -6.47 8.36
N SER A 60 0.85 -5.72 8.79
CA SER A 60 -0.33 -5.34 7.99
C SER A 60 -0.27 -3.89 7.49
N ALA A 61 0.93 -3.31 7.44
CA ALA A 61 1.19 -1.98 6.92
C ALA A 61 2.57 -1.87 6.28
N VAL A 62 2.74 -0.82 5.46
CA VAL A 62 4.01 -0.35 4.91
C VAL A 62 4.11 1.17 5.04
N GLN A 63 5.33 1.68 5.14
CA GLN A 63 5.65 3.10 5.02
C GLN A 63 6.54 3.33 3.79
N ILE A 64 6.12 4.25 2.92
CA ILE A 64 6.86 4.70 1.74
C ILE A 64 7.39 6.11 2.00
N ARG A 65 8.70 6.33 1.82
CA ARG A 65 9.47 7.49 2.30
C ARG A 65 9.24 7.76 3.80
N PRO A 66 9.68 6.85 4.70
CA PRO A 66 9.56 7.08 6.14
C PRO A 66 10.15 8.45 6.54
N GLY A 67 9.33 9.33 7.13
CA GLY A 67 9.70 10.70 7.47
C GLY A 67 9.06 11.78 6.60
N ALA A 68 8.53 11.41 5.42
CA ALA A 68 7.66 12.25 4.59
C ALA A 68 6.17 12.07 4.97
N GLY A 69 5.85 11.97 6.27
CA GLY A 69 4.48 11.73 6.73
C GLY A 69 3.60 12.98 6.78
N ALA A 70 4.18 14.18 6.66
CA ALA A 70 3.43 15.42 6.78
C ALA A 70 2.47 15.64 5.59
N LYS A 71 1.32 16.26 5.86
CA LYS A 71 0.38 16.66 4.82
C LYS A 71 1.04 17.60 3.80
N GLY A 72 0.86 17.32 2.51
CA GLY A 72 1.42 18.11 1.41
C GLY A 72 2.82 17.66 0.97
N SER A 73 3.25 16.47 1.38
CA SER A 73 4.47 15.81 0.91
C SER A 73 4.30 15.14 -0.46
N LEU A 74 3.06 15.03 -0.95
CA LEU A 74 2.71 14.64 -2.31
C LEU A 74 2.09 15.82 -3.08
N PHE A 75 2.43 15.93 -4.37
CA PHE A 75 1.78 16.88 -5.28
C PHE A 75 0.32 16.49 -5.54
N PRO A 76 -0.59 17.44 -5.91
CA PRO A 76 -2.00 17.12 -6.14
C PRO A 76 -2.27 15.98 -7.13
N LEU A 77 -1.48 15.88 -8.21
CA LEU A 77 -1.60 14.78 -9.17
C LEU A 77 -1.14 13.44 -8.59
N GLN A 78 -0.09 13.44 -7.78
CA GLN A 78 0.36 12.24 -7.06
C GLN A 78 -0.70 11.77 -6.07
N VAL A 79 -1.36 12.70 -5.38
CA VAL A 79 -2.50 12.36 -4.51
C VAL A 79 -3.63 11.72 -5.32
N ALA A 80 -3.95 12.25 -6.51
CA ALA A 80 -4.97 11.64 -7.37
C ALA A 80 -4.59 10.20 -7.78
N THR A 81 -3.34 9.96 -8.17
CA THR A 81 -2.85 8.60 -8.45
C THR A 81 -2.93 7.69 -7.22
N VAL A 82 -2.60 8.19 -6.02
CA VAL A 82 -2.79 7.43 -4.78
C VAL A 82 -4.26 7.07 -4.56
N ARG A 83 -5.21 7.95 -4.89
CA ARG A 83 -6.65 7.62 -4.82
C ARG A 83 -7.04 6.52 -5.78
N ASP A 84 -6.50 6.52 -7.00
CA ASP A 84 -6.76 5.46 -7.98
C ASP A 84 -6.20 4.11 -7.51
N ILE A 85 -5.02 4.10 -6.89
CA ILE A 85 -4.44 2.89 -6.26
C ILE A 85 -5.35 2.36 -5.14
N LEU A 86 -5.86 3.25 -4.27
CA LEU A 86 -6.77 2.87 -3.18
C LEU A 86 -8.12 2.37 -3.70
N ALA A 87 -8.60 2.90 -4.84
CA ALA A 87 -9.85 2.47 -5.46
C ALA A 87 -9.78 1.00 -5.91
N ASP A 88 -8.66 0.58 -6.51
CA ASP A 88 -8.41 -0.83 -6.87
C ASP A 88 -8.41 -1.76 -5.66
N CYS A 89 -7.99 -1.23 -4.50
CA CYS A 89 -8.00 -1.95 -3.24
C CYS A 89 -9.40 -2.09 -2.62
N GLN A 90 -10.44 -1.50 -3.21
CA GLN A 90 -11.86 -1.68 -2.83
C GLN A 90 -12.13 -1.49 -1.31
N GLY A 91 -11.44 -0.54 -0.68
CA GLY A 91 -11.55 -0.23 0.74
C GLY A 91 -10.89 -1.22 1.69
N VAL A 92 -10.07 -2.16 1.18
CA VAL A 92 -9.22 -3.04 2.00
C VAL A 92 -8.04 -2.26 2.59
N VAL A 93 -7.47 -1.34 1.81
CA VAL A 93 -6.33 -0.51 2.20
C VAL A 93 -6.81 0.90 2.58
N ARG A 94 -6.28 1.44 3.68
CA ARG A 94 -6.36 2.86 4.04
C ARG A 94 -5.00 3.53 3.86
N TRP A 95 -5.04 4.83 3.60
CA TRP A 95 -3.86 5.70 3.53
C TRP A 95 -3.85 6.64 4.74
N GLY A 96 -2.71 6.71 5.43
CA GLY A 96 -2.50 7.54 6.61
C GLY A 96 -2.62 9.04 6.32
N GLY A 97 -2.52 9.47 5.06
CA GLY A 97 -2.80 10.87 4.67
C GLY A 97 -4.23 11.32 4.98
N ASP A 98 -5.17 10.39 5.18
CA ASP A 98 -6.55 10.66 5.62
C ASP A 98 -6.73 10.65 7.14
N ASP A 99 -5.73 10.21 7.90
CA ASP A 99 -5.81 10.08 9.35
C ASP A 99 -5.53 11.42 10.06
N LYS A 100 -5.70 11.42 11.39
CA LYS A 100 -5.41 12.57 12.25
C LYS A 100 -4.54 12.11 13.43
N PRO A 101 -3.25 12.51 13.51
CA PRO A 101 -2.53 13.30 12.51
C PRO A 101 -2.35 12.54 11.20
N ALA A 102 -2.19 13.28 10.10
CA ALA A 102 -1.92 12.69 8.80
C ALA A 102 -0.52 12.07 8.77
N ASP A 103 -0.40 10.91 8.14
CA ASP A 103 0.84 10.25 7.77
C ASP A 103 0.77 9.83 6.29
N GLU A 104 1.19 10.71 5.38
CA GLU A 104 1.18 10.45 3.94
C GLU A 104 2.12 9.31 3.52
N SER A 105 3.02 8.86 4.40
CA SER A 105 3.90 7.72 4.15
C SER A 105 3.22 6.37 4.37
N LEU A 106 2.15 6.31 5.18
CA LEU A 106 1.61 5.07 5.72
C LEU A 106 0.46 4.49 4.88
N PHE A 107 0.54 3.19 4.58
CA PHE A 107 -0.53 2.41 3.96
C PHE A 107 -0.78 1.15 4.79
N TYR A 108 -2.03 0.84 5.09
CA TYR A 108 -2.35 -0.27 5.99
C TYR A 108 -3.66 -0.99 5.64
N ILE A 109 -3.71 -2.29 5.95
CA ILE A 109 -4.93 -3.08 5.86
C ILE A 109 -5.90 -2.60 6.94
N SER A 110 -7.12 -2.29 6.54
CA SER A 110 -8.16 -1.69 7.40
C SER A 110 -9.34 -2.61 7.69
N VAL A 111 -9.25 -3.85 7.21
CA VAL A 111 -10.26 -4.90 7.40
C VAL A 111 -9.70 -6.03 8.25
N GLY A 112 -10.59 -6.80 8.89
CA GLY A 112 -10.18 -7.97 9.66
C GLY A 112 -9.59 -9.06 8.76
N PRO A 113 -8.75 -9.96 9.31
CA PRO A 113 -8.08 -11.01 8.54
C PRO A 113 -9.02 -12.05 7.90
N GLN A 114 -10.28 -12.11 8.34
CA GLN A 114 -11.32 -13.00 7.81
C GLN A 114 -12.33 -12.26 6.90
N ASP A 115 -12.08 -10.98 6.59
CA ASP A 115 -12.95 -10.22 5.70
C ASP A 115 -12.75 -10.69 4.24
N GLY A 116 -13.81 -11.24 3.64
CA GLY A 116 -13.76 -11.79 2.28
C GLY A 116 -13.35 -10.78 1.20
N ARG A 117 -13.43 -9.46 1.47
CA ARG A 117 -12.93 -8.43 0.56
C ARG A 117 -11.42 -8.52 0.36
N LEU A 118 -10.67 -8.82 1.41
CA LEU A 118 -9.21 -8.97 1.33
C LEU A 118 -8.84 -10.10 0.37
N THR A 119 -9.45 -11.27 0.55
CA THR A 119 -9.23 -12.42 -0.33
C THR A 119 -9.68 -12.15 -1.77
N LYS A 120 -10.81 -11.48 -1.96
CA LYS A 120 -11.30 -11.11 -3.29
C LYS A 120 -10.31 -10.19 -4.02
N VAL A 121 -9.87 -9.11 -3.36
CA VAL A 121 -8.90 -8.16 -3.94
C VAL A 121 -7.57 -8.85 -4.24
N ALA A 122 -7.06 -9.66 -3.32
CA ALA A 122 -5.83 -10.43 -3.54
C ALA A 122 -5.94 -11.39 -4.74
N ALA A 123 -7.08 -12.08 -4.89
CA ALA A 123 -7.33 -12.95 -6.03
C ALA A 123 -7.38 -12.17 -7.36
N THR A 124 -8.04 -11.00 -7.38
CA THR A 124 -8.05 -10.11 -8.54
C THR A 124 -6.64 -9.66 -8.93
N ILE A 125 -5.84 -9.21 -7.97
CA ILE A 125 -4.44 -8.78 -8.21
C ILE A 125 -3.61 -9.93 -8.78
N ARG A 126 -3.71 -11.14 -8.22
CA ARG A 126 -3.01 -12.32 -8.75
C ARG A 126 -3.43 -12.65 -10.19
N GLY A 127 -4.72 -12.45 -10.51
CA GLY A 127 -5.23 -12.60 -11.88
C GLY A 127 -4.57 -11.60 -12.84
N TRP A 128 -4.44 -10.34 -12.43
CA TRP A 128 -3.76 -9.31 -13.23
C TRP A 128 -2.26 -9.61 -13.45
N ASP A 129 -1.56 -10.10 -12.43
CA ASP A 129 -0.15 -10.45 -12.56
C ASP A 129 0.06 -11.70 -13.45
N ALA A 130 -0.94 -12.58 -13.54
CA ALA A 130 -0.92 -13.75 -14.43
C ALA A 130 -1.27 -13.43 -15.89
N THR A 131 -2.00 -12.33 -16.15
CA THR A 131 -2.48 -11.95 -17.49
C THR A 131 -2.01 -10.52 -17.84
N PRO A 132 -0.85 -10.36 -18.50
CA PRO A 132 -0.38 -9.05 -18.93
C PRO A 132 -1.40 -8.37 -19.86
N GLY A 133 -1.89 -7.18 -19.48
CA GLY A 133 -2.84 -6.38 -20.27
C GLY A 133 -4.27 -6.29 -19.73
N GLU A 134 -4.62 -7.05 -18.69
CA GLU A 134 -5.94 -6.97 -18.03
C GLU A 134 -5.90 -6.30 -16.63
N GLY A 135 -4.76 -5.69 -16.29
CA GLY A 135 -4.44 -5.22 -14.94
C GLY A 135 -4.96 -3.83 -14.56
N ALA A 136 -4.64 -3.39 -13.34
CA ALA A 136 -4.80 -1.99 -12.94
C ALA A 136 -4.19 -1.03 -13.97
N GLY A 137 -4.93 0.03 -14.35
CA GLY A 137 -4.45 1.06 -15.27
C GLY A 137 -4.70 0.82 -16.77
N VAL A 138 -5.38 -0.26 -17.20
CA VAL A 138 -5.84 -0.35 -18.60
C VAL A 138 -6.99 0.63 -18.85
N ILE A 139 -6.81 1.49 -19.85
CA ILE A 139 -7.92 2.23 -20.46
C ILE A 139 -8.76 1.20 -21.21
N ALA A 140 -9.95 0.88 -20.70
CA ALA A 140 -10.93 0.14 -21.48
C ALA A 140 -11.23 0.95 -22.74
N VAL A 141 -10.73 0.50 -23.90
CA VAL A 141 -11.15 1.04 -25.19
C VAL A 141 -12.62 0.66 -25.34
N ARG A 142 -13.50 1.64 -25.15
CA ARG A 142 -14.91 1.56 -25.56
C ARG A 142 -15.04 2.03 -26.99
#